data_AF-A0A1F9YBX6-F1
#
_entry.id   AF-A0A1F9YBX6-F1
#
_cell.length_a   1.000
_cell.length_b   1.000
_cell.length_c   1.000
_cell.angle_alpha   90.00
_cell.angle_beta   90.00
_cell.angle_gamma   90.00
#
_symmetry.space_group_name_H-M   'P 1'
#
loop_
_entity.id
_entity.type
_entity.pdbx_description
1 polymer ?
#
loop_
_entity_poly.entity_id
_entity_poly.type
_entity_poly.pdbx_seq_one_letter_code
_entity_poly.pdbx_strand_id
1 'polypeptide(L)'
;MTLPLSRAETELAALYQRVPGVPCACCGECCVSPTCTFLEFLLLMKSFVHVYPPERVAERLLLAPEIHPAYDGNLYCRFQENRCGLCLVHSGRTLACRLFGHLAINALGVKELENCRRMPPLSEEVLRPEQVRTFLADLTDLNRRLVPSYYEEPYWVMGLNIECWLAVYFDPLLDDQVFGEMKRLLRQTIDLSFLEDRYHDTTGLKEKVDKIALLYGLIQTDFLSDAHRLIDDIRNHYPQTGTYYLEELEKIAFLVRSNSGKQDI
;
A
#
# COMPACT_ATOMS: atom_id res chain seq x y z
N MET A 1 -19.20 13.70 1.28
CA MET A 1 -18.76 14.85 2.10
C MET A 1 -17.36 14.52 2.60
N THR A 2 -16.36 15.35 2.31
CA THR A 2 -14.95 15.08 2.65
C THR A 2 -14.74 15.06 4.16
N LEU A 3 -14.01 14.06 4.66
CA LEU A 3 -13.71 13.87 6.07
C LEU A 3 -12.48 14.69 6.48
N PRO A 4 -12.54 15.50 7.55
CA PRO A 4 -11.36 16.18 8.07
C PRO A 4 -10.28 15.19 8.52
N LEU A 5 -9.00 15.47 8.23
CA LEU A 5 -7.88 14.58 8.55
C LEU A 5 -7.84 14.19 10.04
N SER A 6 -7.99 15.15 10.97
CA SER A 6 -7.98 14.87 12.41
C SER A 6 -9.07 13.87 12.84
N ARG A 7 -10.24 13.92 12.19
CA ARG A 7 -11.31 12.94 12.42
C ARG A 7 -10.95 11.60 11.81
N ALA A 8 -10.35 11.59 10.61
CA ALA A 8 -9.87 10.36 9.98
C ALA A 8 -8.82 9.63 10.84
N GLU A 9 -7.85 10.36 11.40
CA GLU A 9 -6.85 9.82 12.33
C GLU A 9 -7.51 9.18 13.57
N THR A 10 -8.53 9.83 14.12
CA THR A 10 -9.29 9.32 15.28
C THR A 10 -10.06 8.03 14.94
N GLU A 11 -10.75 8.01 13.81
CA GLU A 11 -11.50 6.83 13.35
C GLU A 11 -10.56 5.66 13.03
N LEU A 12 -9.37 5.92 12.47
CA LEU A 12 -8.34 4.90 12.23
C LEU A 12 -7.79 4.32 13.54
N ALA A 13 -7.49 5.17 14.53
CA ALA A 13 -7.05 4.70 15.84
C ALA A 13 -8.09 3.79 16.50
N ALA A 14 -9.37 4.14 16.42
CA ALA A 14 -10.47 3.32 16.92
C ALA A 14 -10.61 1.99 16.15
N LEU A 15 -10.43 2.00 14.82
CA LEU A 15 -10.38 0.78 14.02
C LEU A 15 -9.24 -0.14 14.48
N TYR A 16 -8.05 0.40 14.71
CA TYR A 16 -6.89 -0.38 15.13
C TYR A 16 -7.00 -0.96 16.54
N GLN A 17 -7.72 -0.30 17.45
CA GLN A 17 -8.01 -0.84 18.78
C GLN A 17 -8.91 -2.09 18.74
N ARG A 18 -9.68 -2.29 17.66
CA ARG A 18 -10.53 -3.48 17.47
C ARG A 18 -9.75 -4.70 16.96
N VAL A 19 -8.52 -4.52 16.49
CA VAL A 19 -7.71 -5.63 15.95
C VAL A 19 -7.02 -6.36 17.12
N PRO A 20 -7.28 -7.67 17.31
CA PRO A 20 -6.64 -8.43 18.39
C PRO A 20 -5.11 -8.42 18.24
N GLY A 21 -4.42 -8.31 19.38
CA GLY A 21 -2.97 -8.30 19.42
C GLY A 21 -2.37 -9.65 19.05
N VAL A 22 -1.19 -9.63 18.43
CA VAL A 22 -0.36 -10.82 18.19
C VAL A 22 0.91 -10.75 19.04
N PRO A 23 1.39 -11.86 19.64
CA PRO A 23 2.63 -11.92 20.38
C PRO A 23 3.82 -11.99 19.41
N CYS A 24 4.06 -10.90 18.69
CA CYS A 24 5.16 -10.79 17.72
C CYS A 24 6.52 -10.90 18.43
N ALA A 25 7.40 -11.78 17.95
CA ALA A 25 8.74 -11.99 18.48
C ALA A 25 9.77 -10.91 18.05
N CYS A 26 9.34 -9.88 17.30
CA CYS A 26 10.20 -8.79 16.79
C CYS A 26 11.46 -9.25 16.04
N CYS A 27 11.43 -10.43 15.41
CA CYS A 27 12.56 -10.96 14.64
C CYS A 27 12.74 -10.28 13.27
N GLY A 28 11.65 -9.74 12.74
CA GLY A 28 11.54 -9.07 11.44
C GLY A 28 11.83 -9.93 10.20
N GLU A 29 11.88 -11.27 10.32
CA GLU A 29 11.94 -12.18 9.16
C GLU A 29 10.72 -12.06 8.22
N CYS A 30 9.65 -11.49 8.74
CA CYS A 30 8.39 -11.32 8.06
C CYS A 30 8.08 -9.85 7.75
N CYS A 31 9.02 -8.96 8.07
CA CYS A 31 8.85 -7.54 7.87
C CYS A 31 9.10 -7.21 6.41
N VAL A 32 8.04 -7.25 5.62
CA VAL A 32 7.99 -6.68 4.27
C VAL A 32 7.58 -5.21 4.31
N SER A 33 7.95 -4.41 3.30
CA SER A 33 7.40 -3.07 3.06
C SER A 33 5.90 -3.23 2.82
N PRO A 34 5.04 -2.96 3.82
CA PRO A 34 3.63 -3.26 3.68
C PRO A 34 3.04 -2.30 2.66
N THR A 35 2.19 -2.81 1.77
CA THR A 35 1.27 -1.91 1.07
C THR A 35 0.32 -1.33 2.11
N CYS A 36 0.09 -0.03 2.03
CA CYS A 36 -0.72 0.70 2.97
C CYS A 36 -1.55 1.77 2.27
N THR A 37 -2.68 2.09 2.87
CA THR A 37 -3.54 3.16 2.39
C THR A 37 -2.90 4.54 2.63
N PHE A 38 -3.45 5.58 1.99
CA PHE A 38 -2.94 6.95 2.13
C PHE A 38 -2.88 7.41 3.59
N LEU A 39 -3.97 7.20 4.34
CA LEU A 39 -4.06 7.60 5.74
C LEU A 39 -3.07 6.83 6.62
N GLU A 40 -2.82 5.57 6.32
CA GLU A 40 -1.83 4.77 7.04
C GLU A 40 -0.40 5.26 6.78
N PHE A 41 -0.07 5.60 5.54
CA PHE A 41 1.23 6.20 5.21
C PHE A 41 1.43 7.52 5.96
N LEU A 42 0.41 8.39 5.95
CA LEU A 42 0.41 9.66 6.70
C LEU A 42 0.76 9.44 8.18
N LEU A 43 0.05 8.53 8.85
CA LEU A 43 0.27 8.26 10.27
C LEU A 43 1.62 7.60 10.55
N LEU A 44 2.05 6.68 9.68
CA LEU A 44 3.33 6.01 9.82
C LEU A 44 4.47 7.02 9.70
N MET A 45 4.44 7.89 8.69
CA MET A 45 5.44 8.94 8.50
C MET A 45 5.40 9.96 9.63
N LYS A 46 4.22 10.44 10.03
CA LYS A 46 4.05 11.37 11.18
C LYS A 46 4.66 10.79 12.46
N SER A 47 4.42 9.51 12.72
CA SER A 47 5.02 8.81 13.86
C SER A 47 6.54 8.73 13.74
N PHE A 48 7.04 8.47 12.54
CA PHE A 48 8.47 8.32 12.29
C PHE A 48 9.24 9.64 12.46
N VAL A 49 8.77 10.72 11.83
CA VAL A 49 9.41 12.05 11.93
C VAL A 49 9.27 12.68 13.31
N HIS A 50 8.24 12.30 14.07
CA HIS A 50 8.07 12.80 15.44
C HIS A 50 9.05 12.17 16.44
N VAL A 51 9.41 10.90 16.21
CA VAL A 51 10.23 10.12 17.15
C VAL A 51 11.73 10.24 16.84
N TYR A 52 12.10 10.41 15.56
CA TYR A 52 13.50 10.37 15.14
C TYR A 52 13.95 11.69 14.52
N PRO A 53 15.24 12.07 14.70
CA PRO A 53 15.79 13.27 14.09
C PRO A 53 15.86 13.13 12.55
N PRO A 54 15.85 14.25 11.81
CA PRO A 54 15.84 14.25 10.34
C PRO A 54 16.94 13.39 9.70
N GLU A 55 18.13 13.34 10.29
CA GLU A 55 19.25 12.53 9.77
C GLU A 55 18.92 11.03 9.79
N ARG A 56 18.29 10.56 10.87
CA ARG A 56 17.89 9.16 11.02
C ARG A 56 16.68 8.83 10.15
N VAL A 57 15.78 9.78 9.96
CA VAL A 57 14.68 9.65 8.99
C VAL A 57 15.26 9.52 7.57
N ALA A 58 16.21 10.38 7.20
CA ALA A 58 16.86 10.36 5.90
C ALA A 58 17.61 9.05 5.65
N GLU A 59 18.41 8.60 6.62
CA GLU A 59 19.13 7.32 6.54
C GLU A 59 18.17 6.18 6.18
N ARG A 60 16.98 6.15 6.79
CA ARG A 60 16.00 5.07 6.58
C ARG A 60 15.15 5.24 5.32
N LEU A 61 14.74 6.46 4.98
CA LEU A 61 13.90 6.71 3.80
C LEU A 61 14.70 6.70 2.49
N LEU A 62 16.01 6.89 2.54
CA LEU A 62 16.89 6.80 1.36
C LEU A 62 17.55 5.42 1.22
N LEU A 63 17.25 4.48 2.11
CA LEU A 63 17.76 3.12 2.03
C LEU A 63 17.19 2.46 0.77
N ALA A 64 18.07 1.94 -0.08
CA ALA A 64 17.64 1.17 -1.25
C ALA A 64 16.87 -0.07 -0.76
N PRO A 65 15.62 -0.28 -1.22
CA PRO A 65 14.85 -1.42 -0.78
C PRO A 65 15.44 -2.69 -1.37
N GLU A 66 15.58 -3.72 -0.52
CA GLU A 66 16.03 -5.05 -0.94
C GLU A 66 14.82 -5.96 -1.17
N ILE A 67 14.92 -6.86 -2.15
CA ILE A 67 13.87 -7.85 -2.42
C ILE A 67 13.82 -8.85 -1.26
N HIS A 68 12.63 -9.13 -0.76
CA HIS A 68 12.46 -10.10 0.30
C HIS A 68 12.57 -11.53 -0.27
N PRO A 69 13.51 -12.38 0.21
CA PRO A 69 13.76 -13.71 -0.37
C PRO A 69 12.59 -14.70 -0.19
N ALA A 70 11.75 -14.48 0.82
CA ALA A 70 10.59 -15.34 1.12
C ALA A 70 9.23 -14.80 0.65
N TYR A 71 9.13 -13.54 0.18
CA TYR A 71 7.86 -12.94 -0.24
C TYR A 71 8.03 -12.38 -1.65
N ASP A 72 7.57 -13.14 -2.65
CA ASP A 72 7.68 -12.76 -4.06
C ASP A 72 7.03 -11.39 -4.31
N GLY A 73 7.68 -10.58 -5.14
CA GLY A 73 7.25 -9.20 -5.44
C GLY A 73 7.28 -8.22 -4.26
N ASN A 74 7.71 -8.62 -3.06
CA ASN A 74 7.76 -7.75 -1.89
C ASN A 74 9.21 -7.33 -1.55
N LEU A 75 9.31 -6.20 -0.88
CA LEU A 75 10.57 -5.61 -0.43
C LEU A 75 10.70 -5.79 1.07
N TYR A 76 11.92 -5.82 1.61
CA TYR A 76 12.14 -5.74 3.05
C TYR A 76 11.57 -4.43 3.62
N CYS A 77 11.04 -4.49 4.84
CA CYS A 77 10.60 -3.30 5.55
C CYS A 77 11.79 -2.45 5.96
N ARG A 78 11.94 -1.27 5.36
CA ARG A 78 12.98 -0.29 5.69
C ARG A 78 12.96 0.21 7.14
N PHE A 79 11.84 0.04 7.84
CA PHE A 79 11.69 0.42 9.26
C PHE A 79 12.15 -0.67 10.23
N GLN A 80 12.67 -1.79 9.73
CA GLN A 80 13.32 -2.79 10.56
C GLN A 80 14.76 -2.37 10.89
N GLU A 81 15.12 -2.43 12.16
CA GLU A 81 16.50 -2.22 12.59
C GLU A 81 17.33 -3.49 12.39
N ASN A 82 18.32 -3.43 11.48
CA ASN A 82 19.12 -4.59 11.04
C ASN A 82 19.80 -5.38 12.17
N ARG A 83 20.12 -4.75 13.31
CA ARG A 83 20.89 -5.38 14.41
C ARG A 83 20.04 -6.20 15.38
N CYS A 84 18.79 -5.82 15.59
CA CYS A 84 17.94 -6.38 16.65
C CYS A 84 16.53 -6.75 16.17
N GLY A 85 16.20 -6.47 14.90
CA GLY A 85 14.88 -6.75 14.33
C GLY A 85 13.77 -5.80 14.79
N LEU A 86 14.10 -4.77 15.59
CA LEU A 86 13.13 -3.83 16.13
C LEU A 86 12.43 -3.04 15.01
N CYS A 87 11.11 -2.96 15.08
CA CYS A 87 10.33 -2.08 14.22
C CYS A 87 10.38 -0.64 14.75
N LEU A 88 11.03 0.26 14.00
CA LEU A 88 11.22 1.66 14.37
C LEU A 88 9.90 2.45 14.45
N VAL A 89 8.87 1.98 13.75
CA VAL A 89 7.54 2.63 13.64
C VAL A 89 6.43 1.75 14.23
N HIS A 90 6.76 0.92 15.22
CA HIS A 90 5.84 -0.09 15.76
C HIS A 90 4.47 0.48 16.20
N SER A 91 4.44 1.69 16.75
CA SER A 91 3.19 2.38 17.11
C SER A 91 2.34 2.73 15.88
N GLY A 92 2.98 3.19 14.81
CA GLY A 92 2.37 3.59 13.53
C GLY A 92 2.22 2.46 12.52
N ARG A 93 2.39 1.19 12.92
CA ARG A 93 2.25 0.04 12.02
C ARG A 93 0.85 -0.01 11.37
N THR A 94 0.82 -0.42 10.11
CA THR A 94 -0.38 -0.48 9.27
C THR A 94 -1.28 -1.66 9.65
N LEU A 95 -2.48 -1.72 9.08
CA LEU A 95 -3.43 -2.82 9.30
C LEU A 95 -2.81 -4.15 8.87
N ALA A 96 -2.14 -4.19 7.72
CA ALA A 96 -1.46 -5.39 7.23
C ALA A 96 -0.46 -5.94 8.27
N CYS A 97 0.33 -5.08 8.90
CA CYS A 97 1.26 -5.49 9.96
C CYS A 97 0.55 -5.97 11.24
N ARG A 98 -0.66 -5.47 11.54
CA ARG A 98 -1.45 -5.87 12.72
C ARG A 98 -2.16 -7.20 12.53
N LEU A 99 -2.54 -7.48 11.28
CA LEU A 99 -3.17 -8.73 10.88
C LEU A 99 -2.17 -9.87 10.74
N PHE A 100 -0.89 -9.53 10.62
CA PHE A 100 0.19 -10.50 10.50
C PHE A 100 0.24 -11.43 11.70
N GLY A 101 0.17 -12.74 11.47
CA GLY A 101 0.13 -13.77 12.51
C GLY A 101 -1.24 -14.31 12.84
N HIS A 102 -2.29 -13.70 12.34
CA HIS A 102 -3.63 -14.26 12.43
C HIS A 102 -3.84 -15.33 11.35
N LEU A 103 -4.21 -16.55 11.76
CA LEU A 103 -4.54 -17.64 10.83
C LEU A 103 -5.70 -17.29 9.87
N ALA A 104 -6.54 -16.32 10.27
CA ALA A 104 -7.61 -15.74 9.45
C ALA A 104 -7.12 -15.29 8.07
N ILE A 105 -5.88 -14.80 7.98
CA ILE A 105 -5.30 -14.27 6.75
C ILE A 105 -5.05 -15.39 5.74
N ASN A 106 -4.59 -16.55 6.21
CA ASN A 106 -4.40 -17.73 5.36
C ASN A 106 -5.72 -18.15 4.69
N ALA A 107 -6.83 -18.05 5.41
CA ALA A 107 -8.16 -18.39 4.90
C ALA A 107 -8.71 -17.38 3.88
N LEU A 108 -8.10 -16.19 3.75
CA LEU A 108 -8.44 -15.23 2.69
C LEU A 108 -7.75 -15.56 1.36
N GLY A 109 -6.78 -16.47 1.35
CA GLY A 109 -6.09 -16.88 0.13
C GLY A 109 -5.17 -15.82 -0.48
N VAL A 110 -4.77 -14.81 0.31
CA VAL A 110 -3.80 -13.79 -0.12
C VAL A 110 -2.41 -14.41 -0.11
N LYS A 111 -1.87 -14.71 -1.30
CA LYS A 111 -0.63 -15.50 -1.47
C LYS A 111 0.60 -14.78 -0.90
N GLU A 112 0.52 -13.47 -0.77
CA GLU A 112 1.63 -12.58 -0.42
C GLU A 112 1.69 -12.27 1.08
N LEU A 113 0.74 -12.78 1.87
CA LEU A 113 0.68 -12.59 3.33
C LEU A 113 0.86 -13.94 4.06
N GLU A 114 2.09 -14.48 4.07
CA GLU A 114 2.41 -15.65 4.92
C GLU A 114 2.75 -15.23 6.36
N ASN A 115 2.20 -15.93 7.36
CA ASN A 115 2.50 -15.68 8.77
C ASN A 115 4.00 -15.91 9.14
N CYS A 116 4.50 -15.15 10.13
CA CYS A 116 5.88 -15.29 10.61
C CYS A 116 6.11 -16.68 11.21
N ARG A 117 7.13 -17.37 10.71
CA ARG A 117 7.49 -18.73 11.13
C ARG A 117 8.03 -18.81 12.56
N ARG A 118 8.43 -17.68 13.15
CA ARG A 118 8.92 -17.57 14.54
C ARG A 118 7.84 -17.19 15.55
N MET A 119 6.60 -16.93 15.12
CA MET A 119 5.53 -16.64 16.08
C MET A 119 5.01 -17.93 16.71
N PRO A 120 4.75 -17.94 18.03
CA PRO A 120 4.03 -19.05 18.64
C PRO A 120 2.60 -19.12 18.06
N PRO A 121 2.04 -20.33 17.85
CA PRO A 121 0.65 -20.47 17.46
C PRO A 121 -0.25 -19.83 18.52
N LEU A 122 -1.14 -18.92 18.11
CA LEU A 122 -2.10 -18.26 19.00
C LEU A 122 -3.06 -19.28 19.62
N SER A 123 -3.26 -19.22 20.93
CA SER A 123 -4.37 -19.87 21.62
C SER A 123 -5.62 -18.98 21.58
N GLU A 124 -6.65 -19.45 20.89
CA GLU A 124 -8.08 -19.12 21.03
C GLU A 124 -8.66 -17.74 20.66
N GLU A 125 -7.90 -16.65 20.52
CA GLU A 125 -8.45 -15.44 19.87
C GLU A 125 -8.37 -15.53 18.34
N VAL A 126 -9.22 -16.40 17.78
CA VAL A 126 -9.32 -16.60 16.33
C VAL A 126 -10.09 -15.42 15.74
N LEU A 127 -9.35 -14.40 15.30
CA LEU A 127 -9.86 -13.45 14.32
C LEU A 127 -10.48 -14.24 13.16
N ARG A 128 -11.72 -13.94 12.77
CA ARG A 128 -12.40 -14.63 11.67
C ARG A 128 -12.18 -13.90 10.33
N PRO A 129 -12.15 -14.62 9.20
CA PRO A 129 -12.01 -14.00 7.87
C PRO A 129 -13.01 -12.86 7.62
N GLU A 130 -14.25 -13.00 8.09
CA GLU A 130 -15.29 -11.98 7.95
C GLU A 130 -14.94 -10.70 8.72
N GLN A 131 -14.31 -10.82 9.89
CA GLN A 131 -13.86 -9.65 10.66
C GLN A 131 -12.71 -8.94 9.94
N VAL A 132 -11.78 -9.69 9.33
CA VAL A 132 -10.72 -9.09 8.50
C VAL A 132 -11.32 -8.33 7.32
N ARG A 133 -12.30 -8.93 6.62
CA ARG A 133 -13.00 -8.27 5.51
C ARG A 133 -13.69 -6.98 5.97
N THR A 134 -14.33 -6.98 7.15
CA THR A 134 -14.91 -5.77 7.75
C THR A 134 -13.85 -4.71 8.03
N PHE A 135 -12.69 -5.07 8.60
CA PHE A 135 -11.62 -4.09 8.85
C PHE A 135 -11.08 -3.47 7.55
N LEU A 136 -10.90 -4.27 6.51
CA LEU A 136 -10.48 -3.78 5.20
C LEU A 136 -11.54 -2.85 4.58
N ALA A 137 -12.82 -3.20 4.70
CA ALA A 137 -13.92 -2.36 4.22
C ALA A 137 -14.00 -1.03 4.99
N ASP A 138 -13.92 -1.06 6.32
CA ASP A 138 -13.91 0.13 7.18
C ASP A 138 -12.71 1.05 6.83
N LEU A 139 -11.51 0.48 6.64
CA LEU A 139 -10.32 1.23 6.24
C LEU A 139 -10.44 1.85 4.84
N THR A 140 -11.04 1.12 3.90
CA THR A 140 -11.27 1.61 2.53
C THR A 140 -12.28 2.75 2.52
N ASP A 141 -13.39 2.60 3.23
CA ASP A 141 -14.40 3.65 3.37
C ASP A 141 -13.81 4.91 4.00
N LEU A 142 -12.99 4.74 5.04
CA LEU A 142 -12.31 5.85 5.72
C LEU A 142 -11.42 6.66 4.76
N ASN A 143 -10.60 5.97 3.96
CA ASN A 143 -9.74 6.63 2.99
C ASN A 143 -10.54 7.26 1.83
N ARG A 144 -11.60 6.59 1.34
CA ARG A 144 -12.50 7.17 0.33
C ARG A 144 -13.15 8.45 0.82
N ARG A 145 -13.57 8.52 2.09
CA ARG A 145 -14.13 9.75 2.66
C ARG A 145 -13.08 10.85 2.82
N LEU A 146 -11.80 10.50 2.98
CA LEU A 146 -10.70 11.47 3.12
C LEU A 146 -10.25 12.04 1.77
N VAL A 147 -10.02 11.19 0.76
CA VAL A 147 -9.59 11.58 -0.59
C VAL A 147 -10.45 10.86 -1.63
N PRO A 148 -11.69 11.30 -1.90
CA PRO A 148 -12.61 10.58 -2.78
C PRO A 148 -12.06 10.33 -4.20
N SER A 149 -11.37 11.32 -4.76
CA SER A 149 -10.79 11.33 -6.11
C SER A 149 -9.81 10.18 -6.39
N TYR A 150 -9.16 9.64 -5.35
CA TYR A 150 -8.19 8.55 -5.46
C TYR A 150 -8.79 7.15 -5.30
N TYR A 151 -10.05 7.03 -4.89
CA TYR A 151 -10.70 5.73 -4.66
C TYR A 151 -11.87 5.49 -5.61
N GLU A 152 -11.83 6.15 -6.77
CA GLU A 152 -12.80 6.11 -7.86
C GLU A 152 -12.10 5.74 -9.18
N GLU A 153 -12.87 5.40 -10.21
CA GLU A 153 -12.31 5.14 -11.54
C GLU A 153 -11.47 6.33 -12.05
N PRO A 154 -10.31 6.10 -12.70
CA PRO A 154 -9.72 4.80 -13.06
C PRO A 154 -8.76 4.22 -12.00
N TYR A 155 -8.59 4.91 -10.88
CA TYR A 155 -7.58 4.61 -9.86
C TYR A 155 -8.29 3.95 -8.67
N TRP A 156 -8.60 2.66 -8.73
CA TRP A 156 -9.16 1.94 -7.58
C TRP A 156 -8.13 1.56 -6.54
N VAL A 157 -7.12 2.41 -6.37
CA VAL A 157 -5.89 2.01 -5.70
C VAL A 157 -6.14 1.91 -4.21
N MET A 158 -6.20 0.67 -3.72
CA MET A 158 -6.46 0.46 -2.29
C MET A 158 -5.27 0.92 -1.43
N GLY A 159 -4.04 0.81 -1.93
CA GLY A 159 -2.84 1.33 -1.27
C GLY A 159 -1.58 1.19 -2.12
N LEU A 160 -0.52 1.86 -1.66
CA LEU A 160 0.83 1.77 -2.23
C LEU A 160 1.81 1.25 -1.17
N ASN A 161 2.91 0.66 -1.62
CA ASN A 161 4.05 0.44 -0.72
C ASN A 161 4.71 1.79 -0.36
N ILE A 162 5.64 1.73 0.58
CA ILE A 162 6.29 2.93 1.14
C ILE A 162 7.07 3.69 0.07
N GLU A 163 7.75 2.95 -0.81
CA GLU A 163 8.55 3.49 -1.92
C GLU A 163 7.69 4.36 -2.84
N CYS A 164 6.54 3.85 -3.25
CA CYS A 164 5.61 4.58 -4.09
C CYS A 164 4.98 5.78 -3.41
N TRP A 165 4.66 5.69 -2.11
CA TRP A 165 4.17 6.86 -1.38
C TRP A 165 5.20 7.98 -1.29
N LEU A 166 6.49 7.63 -1.18
CA LEU A 166 7.57 8.61 -1.30
C LEU A 166 7.64 9.19 -2.72
N ALA A 167 7.43 8.38 -3.76
CA ALA A 167 7.33 8.89 -5.14
C ALA A 167 6.19 9.92 -5.26
N VAL A 168 4.99 9.65 -4.72
CA VAL A 168 3.89 10.62 -4.67
C VAL A 168 4.29 11.92 -3.95
N TYR A 169 5.09 11.83 -2.89
CA TYR A 169 5.55 13.01 -2.15
C TYR A 169 6.54 13.88 -2.95
N PHE A 170 7.50 13.25 -3.63
CA PHE A 170 8.65 13.91 -4.23
C PHE A 170 8.55 14.13 -5.74
N ASP A 171 8.06 13.16 -6.52
CA ASP A 171 8.07 13.22 -7.98
C ASP A 171 7.14 14.34 -8.49
N PRO A 172 7.68 15.41 -9.12
CA PRO A 172 6.87 16.51 -9.64
C PRO A 172 5.90 16.09 -10.74
N LEU A 173 6.11 14.95 -11.39
CA LEU A 173 5.21 14.44 -12.43
C LEU A 173 3.92 13.83 -11.86
N LEU A 174 3.92 13.42 -10.59
CA LEU A 174 2.74 12.94 -9.86
C LEU A 174 1.97 14.12 -9.21
N ASP A 175 1.60 15.11 -10.01
CA ASP A 175 0.84 16.30 -9.59
C ASP A 175 -0.38 16.55 -10.48
N ASP A 176 -1.08 15.47 -10.84
CA ASP A 176 -2.36 15.53 -11.55
C ASP A 176 -3.53 15.78 -10.58
N GLN A 177 -4.76 15.73 -11.09
CA GLN A 177 -5.96 15.99 -10.29
C GLN A 177 -6.08 15.06 -9.06
N VAL A 178 -5.57 13.83 -9.15
CA VAL A 178 -5.71 12.80 -8.13
C VAL A 178 -4.49 12.84 -7.20
N PHE A 179 -3.29 12.63 -7.73
CA PHE A 179 -2.07 12.59 -6.93
C PHE A 179 -1.70 13.97 -6.38
N GLY A 180 -2.03 15.05 -7.08
CA GLY A 180 -1.79 16.42 -6.59
C GLY A 180 -2.61 16.79 -5.35
N GLU A 181 -3.84 16.28 -5.22
CA GLU A 181 -4.63 16.43 -3.98
C GLU A 181 -3.94 15.74 -2.80
N MET A 182 -3.52 14.49 -3.00
CA MET A 182 -2.84 13.68 -2.00
C MET A 182 -1.50 14.29 -1.60
N LYS A 183 -0.70 14.72 -2.58
CA LYS A 183 0.59 15.36 -2.41
C LYS A 183 0.47 16.64 -1.58
N ARG A 184 -0.57 17.44 -1.84
CA ARG A 184 -0.86 18.65 -1.06
C ARG A 184 -1.17 18.30 0.40
N LEU A 185 -2.04 17.31 0.64
CA LEU A 185 -2.37 16.83 1.98
C LEU A 185 -1.14 16.27 2.72
N LEU A 186 -0.28 15.52 2.02
CA LEU A 186 0.98 15.01 2.56
C LEU A 186 1.89 16.14 3.04
N ARG A 187 2.16 17.11 2.17
CA ARG A 187 3.05 18.24 2.47
C ARG A 187 2.50 19.18 3.54
N GLN A 188 1.18 19.24 3.71
CA GLN A 188 0.55 19.96 4.82
C GLN A 188 0.69 19.24 6.17
N THR A 189 0.91 17.92 6.15
CA THR A 189 0.88 17.09 7.37
C THR A 189 2.27 16.67 7.83
N ILE A 190 3.18 16.41 6.88
CA ILE A 190 4.53 15.89 7.14
C ILE A 190 5.52 16.72 6.34
N ASP A 191 6.52 17.25 7.02
CA ASP A 191 7.67 17.89 6.40
C ASP A 191 8.77 16.86 6.13
N LEU A 192 8.99 16.56 4.85
CA LEU A 192 10.12 15.78 4.35
C LEU A 192 11.01 16.61 3.41
N SER A 193 10.92 17.95 3.46
CA SER A 193 11.65 18.84 2.56
C SER A 193 13.17 18.66 2.63
N PHE A 194 13.69 18.24 3.79
CA PHE A 194 15.11 17.91 3.98
C PHE A 194 15.62 16.72 3.14
N LEU A 195 14.74 16.05 2.39
CA LEU A 195 15.07 14.97 1.47
C LEU A 195 14.96 15.34 -0.01
N GLU A 196 14.44 16.52 -0.37
CA GLU A 196 14.12 16.87 -1.77
C GLU A 196 15.32 16.74 -2.71
N ASP A 197 16.51 17.17 -2.27
CA ASP A 197 17.74 17.09 -3.08
C ASP A 197 18.39 15.68 -3.08
N ARG A 198 17.87 14.75 -2.27
CA ARG A 198 18.49 13.45 -2.01
C ARG A 198 17.64 12.27 -2.49
N TYR A 199 16.33 12.47 -2.59
CA TYR A 199 15.41 11.43 -3.02
C TYR A 199 15.44 11.27 -4.53
N HIS A 200 15.55 10.03 -4.99
CA HIS A 200 15.42 9.67 -6.39
C HIS A 200 14.35 8.60 -6.51
N ASP A 201 13.31 8.88 -7.31
CA ASP A 201 12.29 7.88 -7.59
C ASP A 201 12.87 6.76 -8.47
N THR A 202 12.80 5.52 -7.97
CA THR A 202 13.20 4.31 -8.70
C THR A 202 12.02 3.38 -8.97
N THR A 203 10.80 3.77 -8.59
CA THR A 203 9.62 2.89 -8.60
C THR A 203 8.97 2.78 -9.99
N GLY A 204 9.13 3.80 -10.84
CA GLY A 204 8.41 3.90 -12.12
C GLY A 204 6.90 4.14 -11.95
N LEU A 205 6.45 4.61 -10.78
CA LEU A 205 5.03 4.76 -10.46
C LEU A 205 4.29 5.66 -11.47
N LYS A 206 4.88 6.78 -11.87
CA LYS A 206 4.25 7.69 -12.85
C LYS A 206 3.98 7.00 -14.19
N GLU A 207 4.98 6.32 -14.74
CA GLU A 207 4.85 5.61 -16.01
C GLU A 207 3.79 4.50 -15.89
N LYS A 208 3.71 3.82 -14.74
CA LYS A 208 2.66 2.84 -14.46
C LYS A 208 1.26 3.48 -14.43
N VAL A 209 1.09 4.58 -13.70
CA VAL A 209 -0.18 5.31 -13.59
C VAL A 209 -0.67 5.76 -14.96
N ASP A 210 0.23 6.28 -15.81
CA ASP A 210 -0.12 6.69 -17.18
C ASP A 210 -0.60 5.52 -18.04
N LYS A 211 0.06 4.36 -17.91
CA LYS A 211 -0.36 3.15 -18.61
C LYS A 211 -1.72 2.64 -18.12
N ILE A 212 -2.04 2.80 -16.83
CA ILE A 212 -3.37 2.47 -16.31
C ILE A 212 -4.43 3.42 -16.89
N ALA A 213 -4.17 4.73 -16.91
CA ALA A 213 -5.09 5.69 -17.52
C ALA A 213 -5.33 5.38 -19.01
N LEU A 214 -4.27 5.05 -19.74
CA LEU A 214 -4.35 4.61 -21.14
C LEU A 214 -5.18 3.32 -21.29
N LEU A 215 -4.96 2.34 -20.43
CA LEU A 215 -5.71 1.08 -20.43
C LEU A 215 -7.22 1.31 -20.31
N TYR A 216 -7.65 2.22 -19.44
CA TYR A 216 -9.07 2.57 -19.34
C TYR A 216 -9.61 3.24 -20.61
N GLY A 217 -8.82 4.12 -21.24
CA GLY A 217 -9.18 4.70 -22.53
C GLY A 217 -9.37 3.62 -23.61
N LEU A 218 -8.47 2.64 -23.67
CA LEU A 218 -8.58 1.50 -24.60
C LEU A 218 -9.81 0.63 -24.33
N ILE A 219 -10.13 0.37 -23.05
CA ILE A 219 -11.32 -0.40 -22.66
C ILE A 219 -12.61 0.33 -23.07
N GLN A 220 -12.67 1.65 -22.88
CA GLN A 220 -13.85 2.46 -23.24
C GLN A 220 -14.05 2.55 -24.77
N THR A 221 -12.97 2.37 -25.54
CA THR A 221 -12.98 2.45 -27.01
C THR A 221 -12.99 1.07 -27.69
N ASP A 222 -13.15 -0.01 -26.91
CA ASP A 222 -13.26 -1.42 -27.34
C ASP A 222 -12.02 -1.99 -28.08
N PHE A 223 -10.83 -1.43 -27.84
CA PHE A 223 -9.55 -1.95 -28.37
C PHE A 223 -8.95 -3.03 -27.44
N LEU A 224 -9.62 -4.18 -27.33
CA LEU A 224 -9.33 -5.19 -26.30
C LEU A 224 -7.98 -5.92 -26.47
N SER A 225 -7.46 -6.06 -27.69
CA SER A 225 -6.14 -6.69 -27.94
C SER A 225 -4.98 -5.83 -27.41
N ASP A 226 -5.03 -4.52 -27.64
CA ASP A 226 -4.04 -3.58 -27.12
C ASP A 226 -4.16 -3.43 -25.59
N ALA A 227 -5.39 -3.49 -25.06
CA ALA A 227 -5.64 -3.54 -23.62
C ALA A 227 -4.95 -4.75 -22.96
N HIS A 228 -5.06 -5.94 -23.56
CA HIS A 228 -4.37 -7.14 -23.07
C HIS A 228 -2.84 -7.00 -23.06
N ARG A 229 -2.26 -6.49 -24.15
CA ARG A 229 -0.81 -6.24 -24.22
C ARG A 229 -0.34 -5.26 -23.16
N LEU A 230 -1.12 -4.21 -22.92
CA LEU A 230 -0.80 -3.19 -21.93
C LEU A 230 -0.91 -3.73 -20.49
N ILE A 231 -1.87 -4.62 -20.21
CA ILE A 231 -1.94 -5.32 -18.92
C ILE A 231 -0.66 -6.14 -18.67
N ASP A 232 -0.22 -6.92 -19.65
CA ASP A 232 1.01 -7.73 -19.51
C ASP A 232 2.25 -6.85 -19.35
N ASP A 233 2.32 -5.74 -20.09
CA ASP A 233 3.40 -4.75 -19.95
C ASP A 233 3.47 -4.17 -18.53
N ILE A 234 2.32 -3.75 -17.98
CA ILE A 234 2.24 -3.21 -16.62
C ILE A 234 2.64 -4.25 -15.58
N ARG A 235 2.25 -5.52 -15.74
CA ARG A 235 2.58 -6.59 -14.77
C ARG A 235 4.09 -6.86 -14.72
N ASN A 236 4.76 -6.83 -15.87
CA ASN A 236 6.15 -7.28 -15.97
C ASN A 236 7.17 -6.17 -15.69
N HIS A 237 6.83 -4.89 -15.93
CA HIS A 237 7.80 -3.80 -15.85
C HIS A 237 7.79 -3.01 -14.54
N TYR A 238 6.80 -3.21 -13.66
CA TYR A 238 6.69 -2.44 -12.40
C TYR A 238 6.57 -3.31 -11.13
N PRO A 239 7.47 -4.27 -10.90
CA PRO A 239 7.39 -5.17 -9.75
C PRO A 239 7.49 -4.42 -8.41
N GLN A 240 8.13 -3.25 -8.39
CA GLN A 240 8.38 -2.46 -7.18
C GLN A 240 7.21 -1.57 -6.76
N THR A 241 6.08 -1.58 -7.47
CA THR A 241 4.95 -0.70 -7.17
C THR A 241 3.93 -1.30 -6.19
N GLY A 242 4.16 -2.54 -5.76
CA GLY A 242 3.32 -3.26 -4.79
C GLY A 242 2.25 -4.17 -5.40
N THR A 243 1.71 -5.05 -4.56
CA THR A 243 0.82 -6.16 -4.94
C THR A 243 -0.59 -5.73 -5.33
N TYR A 244 -1.12 -4.67 -4.71
CA TYR A 244 -2.55 -4.31 -4.86
C TYR A 244 -2.89 -3.80 -6.27
N TYR A 245 -1.95 -3.12 -6.94
CA TYR A 245 -2.11 -2.80 -8.36
C TYR A 245 -2.19 -4.05 -9.24
N LEU A 246 -1.50 -5.14 -8.86
CA LEU A 246 -1.54 -6.39 -9.61
C LEU A 246 -2.91 -7.06 -9.44
N GLU A 247 -3.49 -7.06 -8.24
CA GLU A 247 -4.86 -7.55 -8.02
C GLU A 247 -5.91 -6.71 -8.78
N GLU A 248 -5.72 -5.40 -8.86
CA GLU A 248 -6.57 -4.51 -9.66
C GLU A 248 -6.45 -4.81 -11.17
N LEU A 249 -5.23 -5.05 -11.66
CA LEU A 249 -5.01 -5.50 -13.04
C LEU A 249 -5.65 -6.86 -13.31
N GLU A 250 -5.71 -7.77 -12.33
CA GLU A 250 -6.43 -9.03 -12.47
C GLU A 250 -7.94 -8.83 -12.61
N LYS A 251 -8.52 -7.91 -11.83
CA LYS A 251 -9.94 -7.51 -11.99
C LYS A 251 -10.20 -6.89 -13.36
N ILE A 252 -9.31 -6.00 -13.83
CA ILE A 252 -9.43 -5.39 -15.16
C ILE A 252 -9.28 -6.44 -16.26
N ALA A 253 -8.30 -7.35 -16.15
CA ALA A 253 -8.13 -8.46 -17.08
C ALA A 253 -9.37 -9.35 -17.15
N PHE A 254 -10.04 -9.60 -16.01
CA PHE A 254 -11.31 -10.31 -15.98
C PHE A 254 -12.42 -9.57 -16.74
N LEU A 255 -12.51 -8.24 -16.59
CA LEU A 255 -13.49 -7.41 -17.31
C LEU A 255 -13.24 -7.46 -18.83
N VAL A 256 -11.99 -7.32 -19.28
CA VAL A 256 -11.61 -7.39 -20.70
C VAL A 256 -11.95 -8.77 -21.30
N ARG A 257 -11.63 -9.86 -20.59
CA ARG A 257 -11.99 -11.24 -21.02
C ARG A 257 -13.50 -11.44 -21.10
N SER A 258 -14.24 -10.91 -20.12
CA SER A 258 -15.70 -11.03 -20.05
C SER A 258 -16.41 -10.23 -21.15
N ASN A 259 -15.82 -9.13 -21.62
CA ASN A 259 -16.31 -8.36 -22.75
C ASN A 259 -15.92 -8.98 -24.11
N SER A 260 -14.73 -9.57 -24.21
CA SER A 260 -14.29 -10.29 -25.41
C SER A 260 -15.20 -11.48 -25.74
N GLY A 261 -15.73 -12.18 -24.74
CA GLY A 261 -16.64 -13.33 -24.93
C GLY A 261 -18.08 -12.99 -25.33
N LYS A 262 -18.45 -11.70 -25.43
CA LYS A 262 -19.79 -11.27 -25.87
C LYS A 262 -19.87 -10.94 -27.37
N GLN A 263 -18.75 -10.98 -28.10
CA GLN A 263 -18.72 -10.66 -29.54
C GLN A 263 -18.88 -11.90 -30.45
N ASP A 264 -19.03 -13.10 -29.90
CA ASP A 264 -19.15 -14.37 -30.66
C ASP A 264 -20.55 -15.04 -30.59
N ILE A 265 -21.64 -14.28 -30.45
CA ILE A 265 -23.03 -14.80 -30.56
C ILE A 265 -23.85 -13.95 -31.52
#